data_AF-E3MYX7-F1
#
_entry.id   AF-E3MYX7-F1
#
_cell.length_a   1.000
_cell.length_b   1.000
_cell.length_c   1.000
_cell.angle_alpha   90.00
_cell.angle_beta   90.00
_cell.angle_gamma   90.00
#
_symmetry.space_group_name_H-M   'P 1'
#
loop_
_entity.id
_entity.type
_entity.pdbx_description
1 polymer ?
#
loop_
_entity_poly.entity_id
_entity_poly.type
_entity_poly.pdbx_seq_one_letter_code
_entity_poly.pdbx_strand_id
1 'polypeptide(L)'
;METSRPLTLFRLPAIPLTKISRYMHLQEILLISLASKKLAYIMRSLLPLNWFNLKLSFHNETKIVLGAKGTWDRDPVTIKGQKDGYLFKLHVTQLSGDVSYQWAGSQLQELVKILLTHFATVFNPTVSIHVEKVYSQNFLMNVMHQVKQLNFMITSLK
;
A
#
# COMPACT_ATOMS: atom_id res chain seq x y z
N MET A 1 -7.32 -16.80 -26.58
CA MET A 1 -6.57 -15.85 -25.74
C MET A 1 -7.22 -14.48 -25.87
N GLU A 2 -8.05 -14.08 -24.91
CA GLU A 2 -8.61 -12.72 -24.90
C GLU A 2 -7.53 -11.73 -24.51
N THR A 3 -7.18 -10.84 -25.43
CA THR A 3 -6.30 -9.71 -25.13
C THR A 3 -7.14 -8.66 -24.40
N SER A 4 -6.92 -8.52 -23.09
CA SER A 4 -7.55 -7.48 -22.28
C SER A 4 -7.25 -6.13 -22.95
N ARG A 5 -8.26 -5.48 -23.54
CA ARG A 5 -8.09 -4.15 -24.12
C ARG A 5 -7.55 -3.23 -23.02
N PRO A 6 -6.48 -2.43 -23.28
CA PRO A 6 -6.01 -1.49 -22.28
C PRO A 6 -7.16 -0.55 -21.92
N LEU A 7 -7.43 -0.40 -20.61
CA LEU A 7 -8.46 0.52 -20.10
C LEU A 7 -8.35 1.84 -20.85
N THR A 8 -9.46 2.31 -21.43
CA THR A 8 -9.50 3.43 -22.36
C THR A 8 -8.78 4.67 -21.81
N LEU A 9 -8.84 4.86 -20.49
CA LEU A 9 -8.16 5.93 -19.76
C LEU A 9 -6.64 5.95 -19.98
N PHE A 10 -5.96 4.80 -20.07
CA PHE A 10 -4.51 4.71 -20.24
C PHE A 10 -4.02 4.91 -21.67
N ARG A 11 -4.94 5.22 -22.60
CA ARG A 11 -4.60 5.69 -23.95
C ARG A 11 -4.41 7.20 -24.01
N LEU A 12 -4.78 7.92 -22.95
CA LEU A 12 -4.58 9.36 -22.88
C LEU A 12 -3.09 9.70 -22.80
N PRO A 13 -2.67 10.85 -23.37
CA PRO A 13 -1.33 11.37 -23.15
C PRO A 13 -1.02 11.56 -21.66
N ALA A 14 0.26 11.51 -21.30
CA ALA A 14 0.71 11.52 -19.91
C ALA A 14 0.22 12.74 -19.11
N ILE A 15 0.16 13.92 -19.72
CA ILE A 15 -0.24 15.16 -19.03
C ILE A 15 -1.72 15.13 -18.59
N PRO A 16 -2.72 14.89 -19.47
CA PRO A 16 -4.10 14.69 -19.06
C PRO A 16 -4.25 13.59 -18.00
N LEU A 17 -3.57 12.47 -18.19
CA LEU A 17 -3.65 11.33 -17.29
C LEU A 17 -3.12 11.66 -15.88
N THR A 18 -2.04 12.45 -15.80
CA THR A 18 -1.48 12.95 -14.53
C THR A 18 -2.43 13.94 -13.84
N LYS A 19 -3.16 14.75 -14.61
CA LYS A 19 -4.17 15.64 -14.04
C LYS A 19 -5.33 14.83 -13.47
N ILE A 20 -5.84 13.85 -14.22
CA ILE A 20 -6.94 12.99 -13.77
C ILE A 20 -6.53 12.21 -12.52
N SER A 21 -5.33 11.64 -12.48
CA SER A 21 -4.87 10.88 -11.30
C SER A 21 -4.89 11.70 -10.02
N ARG A 22 -4.59 13.01 -10.08
CA ARG A 22 -4.65 13.92 -8.91
C ARG A 22 -6.06 14.13 -8.33
N TYR A 23 -7.10 13.86 -9.12
CA TYR A 23 -8.51 13.93 -8.68
C TYR A 23 -9.07 12.57 -8.26
N MET A 24 -8.35 11.47 -8.50
CA MET A 24 -8.75 10.16 -8.01
C MET A 24 -8.54 10.05 -6.50
N HIS A 25 -9.36 9.26 -5.83
CA HIS A 25 -9.12 8.93 -4.44
C HIS A 25 -7.88 8.04 -4.30
N LEU A 26 -7.13 8.19 -3.19
CA LEU A 26 -5.92 7.41 -2.95
C LEU A 26 -6.21 5.89 -2.92
N GLN A 27 -7.40 5.50 -2.45
CA GLN A 27 -7.86 4.11 -2.49
C GLN A 27 -8.07 3.60 -3.91
N GLU A 28 -8.65 4.40 -4.81
CA GLU A 28 -8.83 4.00 -6.22
C GLU A 28 -7.48 3.82 -6.90
N ILE A 29 -6.53 4.73 -6.66
CA ILE A 29 -5.15 4.63 -7.15
C ILE A 29 -4.51 3.32 -6.67
N LEU A 30 -4.67 2.98 -5.38
CA LEU A 30 -4.18 1.72 -4.85
C LEU A 30 -4.82 0.52 -5.56
N LEU A 31 -6.14 0.46 -5.66
CA LEU A 31 -6.85 -0.66 -6.28
C LEU A 31 -6.46 -0.85 -7.76
N ILE A 32 -6.36 0.25 -8.51
CA ILE A 32 -5.90 0.20 -9.91
C ILE A 32 -4.46 -0.32 -9.98
N SER A 33 -3.58 0.13 -9.09
CA SER A 33 -2.19 -0.33 -9.07
C SER A 33 -2.07 -1.82 -8.74
N LEU A 34 -2.98 -2.38 -7.93
CA LEU A 34 -3.02 -3.80 -7.56
C LEU A 34 -3.56 -4.71 -8.67
N ALA A 35 -4.30 -4.17 -9.63
CA ALA A 35 -4.94 -4.96 -10.68
C ALA A 35 -3.94 -5.61 -11.67
N SER A 36 -2.78 -4.99 -11.93
CA SER A 36 -1.70 -5.64 -12.69
C SER A 36 -0.36 -4.92 -12.53
N LYS A 37 0.73 -5.64 -12.80
CA LYS A 37 2.09 -5.05 -12.84
C LYS A 37 2.20 -3.89 -13.83
N LYS A 38 1.52 -3.96 -14.98
CA LYS A 38 1.50 -2.87 -15.97
C LYS A 38 0.86 -1.61 -15.40
N LEU A 39 -0.27 -1.75 -14.70
CA LEU A 39 -0.96 -0.64 -14.08
C LEU A 39 -0.19 -0.05 -12.90
N ALA A 40 0.51 -0.89 -12.12
CA ALA A 40 1.44 -0.44 -11.09
C ALA A 40 2.51 0.51 -11.66
N TYR A 41 3.14 0.16 -12.78
CA TYR A 41 4.14 1.04 -13.42
C TYR A 41 3.54 2.32 -14.01
N ILE A 42 2.34 2.24 -14.60
CA ILE A 42 1.66 3.44 -15.09
C ILE A 42 1.31 4.36 -13.92
N MET A 43 0.77 3.84 -12.82
CA MET A 43 0.47 4.67 -11.65
C MET A 43 1.75 5.30 -11.09
N ARG A 44 2.83 4.53 -10.96
CA ARG A 44 4.14 5.07 -10.54
C ARG A 44 4.58 6.31 -11.35
N SER A 45 4.38 6.31 -12.68
CA SER A 45 4.82 7.45 -13.52
C SER A 45 3.90 8.67 -13.42
N LEU A 46 2.67 8.51 -12.91
CA LEU A 46 1.69 9.58 -12.76
C LEU A 46 1.71 10.22 -11.37
N LEU A 47 2.27 9.52 -10.38
CA LEU A 47 2.25 9.94 -8.98
C LEU A 47 3.44 10.86 -8.65
N PRO A 48 3.24 11.88 -7.80
CA PRO A 48 4.32 12.76 -7.39
C PRO A 48 5.31 12.03 -6.47
N LEU A 49 6.62 12.27 -6.68
CA LEU A 49 7.67 11.71 -5.83
C LEU A 49 7.66 12.36 -4.44
N ASN A 50 7.96 11.58 -3.40
CA ASN A 50 8.12 12.04 -2.00
C ASN A 50 6.87 12.64 -1.35
N TRP A 51 5.69 12.32 -1.87
CA TRP A 51 4.41 12.77 -1.32
C TRP A 51 3.78 11.76 -0.37
N PHE A 52 4.17 10.49 -0.47
CA PHE A 52 3.52 9.40 0.25
C PHE A 52 4.25 9.09 1.55
N ASN A 53 3.49 8.73 2.57
CA ASN A 53 4.00 8.23 3.83
C ASN A 53 3.30 6.92 4.17
N LEU A 54 4.07 5.94 4.60
CA LEU A 54 3.57 4.64 5.03
C LEU A 54 3.79 4.49 6.53
N LYS A 55 2.70 4.38 7.28
CA LYS A 55 2.74 4.11 8.72
C LYS A 55 2.43 2.64 8.96
N LEU A 56 3.38 1.90 9.52
CA LEU A 56 3.20 0.53 9.97
C LEU A 56 3.01 0.54 11.48
N SER A 57 1.93 -0.06 11.95
CA SER A 57 1.60 -0.11 13.38
C SER A 57 1.27 -1.56 13.75
N PHE A 58 2.15 -2.16 14.55
CA PHE A 58 2.03 -3.54 14.99
C PHE A 58 1.67 -3.56 16.49
N HIS A 59 0.36 -3.58 16.76
CA HIS A 59 -0.25 -3.69 18.10
C HIS A 59 -1.07 -4.99 18.21
N ASN A 60 -2.03 -5.07 19.15
CA ASN A 60 -3.03 -6.14 19.18
C ASN A 60 -3.65 -6.43 17.80
N GLU A 61 -3.81 -5.39 16.98
CA GLU A 61 -4.10 -5.50 15.55
C GLU A 61 -2.95 -4.91 14.72
N THR A 62 -2.70 -5.51 13.56
CA THR A 62 -1.81 -4.91 12.55
C THR A 62 -2.58 -3.83 11.80
N LYS A 63 -2.01 -2.64 11.70
CA LYS A 63 -2.57 -1.54 10.92
C LYS A 63 -1.49 -0.93 10.04
N ILE A 64 -1.80 -0.79 8.76
CA ILE A 64 -0.93 -0.17 7.76
C ILE A 64 -1.69 0.99 7.16
N VAL A 65 -1.11 2.18 7.16
CA VAL A 65 -1.75 3.41 6.67
C VAL A 65 -0.87 4.03 5.61
N LEU A 66 -1.39 4.11 4.37
CA LEU A 66 -0.80 4.91 3.31
C LEU A 66 -1.45 6.29 3.32
N GLY A 67 -0.69 7.30 3.73
CA GLY A 67 -1.06 8.70 3.62
C GLY A 67 -0.33 9.37 2.45
N ALA A 68 -0.82 10.55 2.07
CA ALA A 68 -0.16 11.38 1.08
C ALA A 68 -0.41 12.87 1.34
N LYS A 69 0.55 13.71 0.95
CA LYS A 69 0.40 15.17 1.03
C LYS A 69 -0.63 15.69 0.02
N GLY A 70 -1.13 16.90 0.27
CA GLY A 70 -1.97 17.63 -0.69
C GLY A 70 -3.42 17.17 -0.68
N THR A 71 -4.01 16.95 -1.87
CA THR A 71 -5.43 16.60 -2.04
C THR A 71 -5.84 15.29 -1.38
N TRP A 72 -4.88 14.41 -1.08
CA TRP A 72 -5.09 13.10 -0.47
C TRP A 72 -4.85 13.07 1.04
N ASP A 73 -4.50 14.20 1.66
CA ASP A 73 -4.15 14.25 3.10
C ASP A 73 -5.32 13.87 4.01
N ARG A 74 -6.55 14.15 3.56
CA ARG A 74 -7.77 13.92 4.34
C ARG A 74 -8.25 12.46 4.32
N ASP A 75 -7.88 11.70 3.30
CA ASP A 75 -8.42 10.37 3.03
C ASP A 75 -7.30 9.32 2.86
N PRO A 76 -6.58 8.97 3.94
CA PRO A 76 -5.53 7.96 3.88
C PRO A 76 -6.12 6.57 3.68
N VAL A 77 -5.39 5.70 2.99
CA VAL A 77 -5.80 4.30 2.84
C VAL A 77 -5.37 3.51 4.06
N THR A 78 -6.35 2.92 4.75
CA THR A 78 -6.11 2.07 5.90
C THR A 78 -6.28 0.60 5.54
N ILE A 79 -5.26 -0.19 5.82
CA ILE A 79 -5.25 -1.64 5.74
C ILE A 79 -5.20 -2.17 7.16
N LYS A 80 -6.19 -2.99 7.53
CA LYS A 80 -6.22 -3.64 8.84
C LYS A 80 -5.93 -5.12 8.70
N GLY A 81 -5.22 -5.64 9.68
CA GLY A 81 -4.93 -7.06 9.84
C GLY A 81 -5.93 -7.70 10.77
N GLN A 82 -6.47 -8.83 10.33
CA GLN A 82 -7.37 -9.68 11.10
C GLN A 82 -6.87 -11.11 11.04
N LYS A 83 -6.96 -11.82 12.15
CA LYS A 83 -6.77 -13.27 12.19
C LYS A 83 -8.12 -13.95 12.07
N ASP A 84 -8.26 -14.84 11.10
CA ASP A 84 -9.46 -15.64 10.86
C ASP A 84 -9.06 -17.12 10.90
N GLY A 85 -9.27 -17.75 12.05
CA GLY A 85 -8.76 -19.09 12.34
C GLY A 85 -7.25 -19.17 12.20
N TYR A 86 -6.78 -19.95 11.22
CA TYR A 86 -5.36 -20.15 10.91
C TYR A 86 -4.82 -19.17 9.86
N LEU A 87 -5.67 -18.34 9.26
CA LEU A 87 -5.27 -17.39 8.22
C LEU A 87 -5.15 -15.97 8.78
N PHE A 88 -4.10 -15.28 8.35
CA PHE A 88 -4.01 -13.84 8.46
C PHE A 88 -4.64 -13.21 7.23
N LYS A 89 -5.41 -12.14 7.45
CA LYS A 89 -6.04 -11.34 6.40
C LYS A 89 -5.60 -9.90 6.57
N LEU A 90 -5.15 -9.27 5.49
CA LEU A 90 -4.99 -7.82 5.41
C LEU A 90 -6.08 -7.31 4.48
N HIS A 91 -6.92 -6.38 4.93
CA HIS A 91 -8.02 -5.87 4.12
C HIS A 91 -7.98 -4.34 3.99
N VAL A 92 -8.24 -3.86 2.77
CA VAL A 92 -8.49 -2.44 2.47
C VAL A 92 -9.98 -2.21 2.64
N THR A 93 -10.37 -1.37 3.59
CA THR A 93 -11.77 -1.00 3.81
C THR A 93 -12.09 0.32 3.12
N GLN A 94 -13.27 0.38 2.48
CA GLN A 94 -13.84 1.64 1.99
C GLN A 94 -14.34 2.47 3.17
N LEU A 95 -14.63 3.74 2.90
CA LEU A 95 -15.35 4.61 3.84
C LEU A 95 -16.73 4.05 4.21
N SER A 96 -17.37 3.28 3.33
CA SER A 96 -18.63 2.57 3.62
C SER A 96 -18.49 1.45 4.66
N GLY A 97 -17.26 1.01 4.94
CA GLY A 97 -16.96 -0.17 5.76
C GLY A 97 -16.79 -1.46 4.96
N ASP A 98 -17.08 -1.46 3.66
CA ASP A 98 -16.94 -2.64 2.81
C ASP A 98 -15.46 -2.98 2.53
N VAL A 99 -15.15 -4.26 2.46
CA VAL A 99 -13.82 -4.74 2.06
C VAL A 99 -13.66 -4.58 0.54
N SER A 100 -12.81 -3.64 0.13
CA SER A 100 -12.50 -3.40 -1.28
C SER A 100 -11.45 -4.34 -1.86
N TYR A 101 -10.53 -4.81 -1.01
CA TYR A 101 -9.47 -5.73 -1.39
C TYR A 101 -8.97 -6.48 -0.17
N GLN A 102 -8.53 -7.73 -0.36
CA GLN A 102 -8.00 -8.54 0.72
C GLN A 102 -6.80 -9.37 0.24
N TRP A 103 -5.76 -9.39 1.06
CA TRP A 103 -4.70 -10.41 1.02
C TRP A 103 -4.96 -11.43 2.13
N ALA A 104 -4.74 -12.72 1.85
CA ALA A 104 -4.84 -13.77 2.85
C ALA A 104 -3.64 -14.72 2.75
N GLY A 105 -3.16 -15.19 3.89
CA GLY A 105 -2.01 -16.09 3.96
C GLY A 105 -1.84 -16.73 5.33
N SER A 106 -1.01 -17.77 5.41
CA SER A 106 -0.70 -18.48 6.65
C SER A 106 0.25 -17.69 7.56
N GLN A 107 1.02 -16.77 6.98
CA GLN A 107 1.98 -15.94 7.73
C GLN A 107 1.76 -14.45 7.46
N LEU A 108 1.52 -13.69 8.53
CA LEU A 108 1.40 -12.23 8.45
C LEU A 108 2.63 -11.57 7.82
N GLN A 109 3.83 -12.10 8.10
CA GLN A 109 5.08 -11.58 7.58
C GLN A 109 5.12 -11.56 6.04
N GLU A 110 4.62 -12.61 5.40
CA GLU A 110 4.60 -12.70 3.93
C GLU A 110 3.65 -11.66 3.34
N LEU A 111 2.48 -11.47 3.97
CA LEU A 111 1.52 -10.46 3.56
C LEU A 111 2.11 -9.06 3.67
N VAL A 112 2.74 -8.73 4.80
CA VAL A 112 3.42 -7.44 5.00
C VAL A 112 4.51 -7.23 3.96
N LYS A 113 5.31 -8.26 3.63
CA LYS A 113 6.36 -8.17 2.62
C LYS A 113 5.83 -7.89 1.22
N ILE A 114 4.76 -8.57 0.80
CA ILE A 114 4.09 -8.33 -0.49
C ILE A 114 3.62 -6.87 -0.56
N LEU A 115 2.99 -6.40 0.51
CA LEU A 115 2.41 -5.07 0.59
C LEU A 115 3.49 -3.97 0.57
N LEU A 116 4.57 -4.15 1.33
CA LEU A 116 5.73 -3.26 1.32
C LEU A 116 6.38 -3.19 -0.07
N THR A 117 6.55 -4.33 -0.73
CA THR A 117 7.13 -4.38 -2.08
C THR A 117 6.27 -3.61 -3.08
N HIS A 118 4.95 -3.77 -3.00
CA HIS A 118 4.01 -3.05 -3.84
C HIS A 118 4.09 -1.53 -3.60
N PHE A 119 4.08 -1.11 -2.34
CA PHE A 119 4.17 0.30 -1.99
C PHE A 119 5.50 0.94 -2.39
N ALA A 120 6.63 0.24 -2.21
CA ALA A 120 7.94 0.69 -2.70
C ALA A 120 7.91 0.91 -4.21
N THR A 121 7.30 -0.03 -4.94
CA THR A 121 7.26 -0.01 -6.40
C THR A 121 6.42 1.14 -6.94
N VAL A 122 5.25 1.39 -6.36
CA VAL A 122 4.25 2.30 -6.94
C VAL A 122 4.33 3.70 -6.34
N PHE A 123 4.44 3.81 -5.02
CA PHE A 123 4.26 5.07 -4.30
C PHE A 123 5.57 5.66 -3.79
N ASN A 124 6.62 4.84 -3.67
CA ASN A 124 7.91 5.25 -3.09
C ASN A 124 7.78 6.08 -1.78
N PRO A 125 7.03 5.61 -0.77
CA PRO A 125 6.76 6.37 0.44
C PRO A 125 7.96 6.49 1.38
N THR A 126 7.93 7.51 2.23
CA THR A 126 8.69 7.46 3.50
C THR A 126 8.01 6.54 4.48
N VAL A 127 8.76 5.80 5.31
CA VAL A 127 8.20 4.79 6.22
C VAL A 127 8.39 5.20 7.68
N SER A 128 7.32 5.09 8.46
CA SER A 128 7.36 5.15 9.92
C SER A 128 6.82 3.85 10.51
N ILE A 129 7.51 3.30 11.50
CA ILE A 129 7.17 2.00 12.07
C ILE A 129 6.96 2.18 13.57
N HIS A 130 5.81 1.71 14.05
CA HIS A 130 5.46 1.68 15.46
C HIS A 130 5.14 0.25 15.90
N VAL A 131 5.72 -0.16 17.02
CA VAL A 131 5.65 -1.55 17.49
C VAL A 131 5.37 -1.60 18.99
N GLU A 132 4.38 -2.38 19.40
CA GLU A 132 4.20 -2.79 20.79
C GLU A 132 4.83 -4.16 21.08
N LYS A 133 5.11 -4.42 22.36
CA LYS A 133 5.83 -5.62 22.87
C LYS A 133 5.21 -6.98 22.50
N VAL A 134 4.03 -7.00 21.88
CA VAL A 134 3.25 -8.22 21.59
C VAL A 134 3.82 -9.02 20.40
N TYR A 135 4.63 -8.41 19.52
CA TYR A 135 5.25 -9.12 18.38
C TYR A 135 6.63 -9.69 18.74
N SER A 136 6.94 -10.84 18.14
CA SER A 136 8.25 -11.47 18.31
C SER A 136 9.35 -10.61 17.70
N GLN A 137 10.53 -10.57 18.35
CA GLN A 137 11.70 -9.88 17.82
C GLN A 137 12.07 -10.38 16.41
N ASN A 138 11.89 -11.68 16.13
CA ASN A 138 12.14 -12.26 14.81
C ASN A 138 11.27 -11.64 13.71
N PHE A 139 9.97 -11.47 13.97
CA PHE A 139 9.06 -10.81 13.04
C PHE A 139 9.53 -9.38 12.72
N LEU A 140 9.89 -8.62 13.75
CA LEU A 140 10.34 -7.23 13.61
C LEU A 140 11.64 -7.13 12.83
N MET A 141 12.61 -7.98 13.14
CA MET A 141 13.88 -8.03 12.39
C MET A 141 13.64 -8.31 10.91
N ASN A 142 12.71 -9.21 10.58
CA ASN A 142 12.37 -9.51 9.20
C ASN A 142 11.71 -8.32 8.49
N VAL A 143 10.76 -7.64 9.13
CA VAL A 143 10.10 -6.44 8.57
C VAL A 143 11.13 -5.33 8.35
N MET A 144 11.99 -5.07 9.34
CA MET A 144 13.06 -4.06 9.23
C MET A 144 14.05 -4.39 8.12
N HIS A 145 14.43 -5.66 7.99
CA HIS A 145 15.29 -6.13 6.90
C HIS A 145 14.63 -5.87 5.54
N GLN A 146 13.34 -6.17 5.38
CA GLN A 146 12.60 -5.87 4.15
C GLN A 146 12.55 -4.36 3.86
N VAL A 147 12.30 -3.53 4.86
CA VAL A 147 12.26 -2.07 4.71
C VAL A 147 13.61 -1.53 4.22
N LYS A 148 14.71 -2.06 4.77
CA LYS A 148 16.08 -1.72 4.34
C LYS A 148 16.36 -2.20 2.92
N GLN A 149 15.98 -3.43 2.57
CA GLN A 149 16.18 -3.98 1.21
C GLN A 149 15.43 -3.18 0.14
N LEU A 150 14.27 -2.63 0.47
CA LEU A 150 13.46 -1.83 -0.45
C LEU A 150 13.91 -0.36 -0.53
N ASN A 151 14.99 0.02 0.15
CA ASN A 151 15.54 1.39 0.19
C ASN A 151 14.53 2.45 0.61
N PHE A 152 13.60 2.12 1.50
CA PHE A 152 12.70 3.11 2.06
C PHE A 152 13.44 4.14 2.90
N MET A 153 13.07 5.41 2.76
CA MET A 153 13.49 6.45 3.70
C MET A 153 12.71 6.28 5.01
N ILE A 154 13.38 5.82 6.07
CA ILE A 154 12.78 5.65 7.39
C ILE A 154 12.76 7.01 8.09
N THR A 155 11.57 7.48 8.49
CA THR A 155 11.39 8.77 9.16
C THR A 155 11.27 8.63 10.67
N SER A 156 10.77 7.49 11.17
CA SER A 156 10.75 7.19 12.60
C SER A 156 10.60 5.70 12.88
N LEU A 157 11.26 5.22 13.93
CA LEU A 157 11.09 3.90 14.52
C LEU A 157 10.77 4.11 16.00
N LYS A 158 9.60 3.65 16.46
CA LYS A 158 9.13 3.81 17.85
C LYS A 158 8.58 2.53 18.44
#